data_AF-A0A6L4X307-F1
#
_entry.id   AF-A0A6L4X307-F1
#
_cell.length_a   1.000
_cell.length_b   1.000
_cell.length_c   1.000
_cell.angle_alpha   90.00
_cell.angle_beta   90.00
_cell.angle_gamma   90.00
#
_symmetry.space_group_name_H-M   'P 1'
#
loop_
_entity.id
_entity.type
_entity.pdbx_description
1 polymer ?
#
loop_
_entity_poly.entity_id
_entity_poly.type
_entity_poly.pdbx_seq_one_letter_code
_entity_poly.pdbx_strand_id
1 'polypeptide(L)'
;METMTRTADTMNVEELSPLAARPGSARMRDLTPAQRRAVMFAQQQVLAARAAKKAKDERKAALSRMWQEEDSSDARTRGMSHVRETVVEPHDVSLREAIGHVLRELRTRDRKTLREVSEKAGVSLGYLSEVERGQKEASSELLSSIAESLGVSTPKMLRMVADYLESVEA
;
A
#
# COMPACT_ATOMS: atom_id res chain seq x y z
N MET A 1 39.40 10.50 -54.27
CA MET A 1 38.66 10.94 -53.06
C MET A 1 37.19 10.70 -53.37
N GLU A 2 36.65 9.53 -52.99
CA GLU A 2 35.82 9.34 -51.77
C GLU A 2 34.42 9.97 -51.95
N THR A 3 33.28 9.31 -51.76
CA THR A 3 32.87 7.94 -51.44
C THR A 3 31.40 7.83 -51.83
N MET A 4 30.99 6.65 -52.32
CA MET A 4 29.59 6.29 -52.49
C MET A 4 28.91 6.15 -51.12
N THR A 5 27.79 6.82 -50.91
CA THR A 5 26.81 6.44 -49.87
C THR A 5 25.46 6.22 -50.53
N ARG A 6 25.26 5.00 -51.02
CA ARG A 6 23.92 4.48 -51.29
C ARG A 6 23.31 4.06 -49.96
N THR A 7 22.23 4.74 -49.61
CA THR A 7 21.24 4.35 -48.61
C THR A 7 20.51 3.08 -49.03
N ALA A 8 20.00 2.38 -48.02
CA ALA A 8 19.07 1.24 -48.04
C ALA A 8 19.71 -0.16 -48.02
N ASP A 9 19.78 -0.71 -46.81
CA ASP A 9 19.42 -2.12 -46.61
C ASP A 9 18.67 -2.21 -45.27
N THR A 10 17.35 -2.05 -45.35
CA THR A 10 16.45 -2.44 -44.27
C THR A 10 16.50 -3.96 -44.17
N MET A 11 17.12 -4.50 -43.12
CA MET A 11 17.10 -5.93 -42.86
C MET A 11 15.65 -6.38 -42.66
N ASN A 12 15.15 -7.13 -43.63
CA ASN A 12 13.84 -7.78 -43.56
C ASN A 12 13.92 -8.90 -42.51
N VAL A 13 13.09 -8.81 -41.45
CA VAL A 13 13.05 -9.78 -40.34
C VAL A 13 12.04 -10.92 -40.62
N GLU A 14 11.52 -10.98 -41.84
CA GLU A 14 10.71 -12.09 -42.32
C GLU A 14 11.62 -13.17 -42.93
N GLU A 15 12.12 -14.08 -42.10
CA GLU A 15 12.47 -15.49 -42.41
C GLU A 15 13.51 -16.05 -41.43
N LEU A 16 13.18 -16.05 -40.14
CA LEU A 16 13.74 -17.04 -39.22
C LEU A 16 12.59 -17.72 -38.51
N SER A 17 11.98 -18.67 -39.22
CA SER A 17 11.05 -19.62 -38.62
C SER A 17 11.76 -20.35 -37.48
N PRO A 18 11.22 -20.36 -36.25
CA PRO A 18 11.87 -21.06 -35.16
C PRO A 18 11.82 -22.56 -35.49
N LEU A 19 12.98 -23.16 -35.77
CA LEU A 19 13.07 -24.61 -35.89
C LEU A 19 12.51 -25.21 -34.59
N ALA A 20 11.38 -25.90 -34.71
CA ALA A 20 10.75 -26.60 -33.61
C ALA A 20 11.77 -27.55 -32.97
N ALA A 21 12.16 -27.25 -31.74
CA ALA A 21 13.03 -28.12 -30.95
C ALA A 21 12.30 -29.46 -30.74
N ARG A 22 12.79 -30.51 -31.41
CA ARG A 22 12.25 -31.86 -31.26
C ARG A 22 12.43 -32.32 -29.80
N PRO A 23 11.36 -32.71 -29.09
CA PRO A 23 11.48 -33.20 -27.73
C PRO A 23 11.95 -34.66 -27.81
N GLY A 24 13.25 -34.87 -27.61
CA GLY A 24 13.78 -36.23 -27.57
C GLY A 24 15.27 -36.28 -27.83
N SER A 25 16.02 -36.53 -26.77
CA SER A 25 17.42 -36.97 -26.81
C SER A 25 18.47 -35.96 -27.29
N ALA A 26 18.53 -34.79 -26.63
CA ALA A 26 19.84 -34.15 -26.47
C ALA A 26 20.68 -35.04 -25.53
N ARG A 27 21.21 -36.14 -26.07
CA ARG A 27 22.22 -37.00 -25.45
C ARG A 27 23.26 -36.09 -24.83
N MET A 28 23.65 -36.37 -23.59
CA MET A 28 24.82 -35.79 -22.93
C MET A 28 26.02 -35.87 -23.88
N ARG A 29 26.19 -34.83 -24.70
CA ARG A 29 27.30 -34.68 -25.65
C ARG A 29 28.48 -34.19 -24.85
N ASP A 30 29.65 -34.74 -25.13
CA ASP A 30 30.91 -34.58 -24.41
C ASP A 30 31.31 -33.11 -24.25
N LEU A 31 30.69 -32.45 -23.26
CA LEU A 31 31.00 -31.09 -22.87
C LEU A 31 32.48 -31.06 -22.54
N THR A 32 33.23 -30.15 -23.15
CA THR A 32 34.63 -29.97 -22.77
C THR A 32 34.69 -29.65 -21.28
N PRO A 33 35.80 -29.93 -20.58
CA PRO A 33 35.92 -29.58 -19.16
C PRO A 33 35.61 -28.10 -18.88
N ALA A 34 35.91 -27.20 -19.83
CA ALA A 34 35.52 -25.79 -19.75
C ALA A 34 34.01 -25.58 -19.85
N GLN A 35 33.33 -26.25 -20.80
CA GLN A 35 31.88 -26.16 -20.96
C GLN A 35 31.12 -26.79 -19.78
N ARG A 36 31.59 -27.91 -19.21
CA ARG A 36 31.00 -28.49 -17.98
C ARG A 36 31.07 -27.53 -16.80
N ARG A 37 32.23 -26.89 -16.60
CA ARG A 37 32.39 -25.86 -15.55
C ARG A 37 31.48 -24.66 -15.79
N ALA A 38 31.32 -24.21 -17.03
CA ALA A 38 30.41 -23.12 -17.37
C ALA A 38 28.95 -23.45 -17.06
N VAL A 39 28.50 -24.68 -17.38
CA VAL A 39 27.13 -25.13 -17.06
C VAL A 39 26.92 -25.21 -15.55
N MET A 40 27.87 -25.77 -14.79
CA MET A 40 27.78 -25.85 -13.33
C MET A 40 27.77 -24.46 -12.68
N PHE A 41 28.59 -23.53 -13.17
CA PHE A 41 28.59 -22.14 -12.70
C PHE A 41 27.25 -21.46 -12.97
N ALA A 42 26.69 -21.62 -14.17
CA ALA A 42 25.37 -21.09 -14.51
C ALA A 42 24.26 -21.70 -13.63
N GLN A 43 24.29 -23.01 -13.38
CA GLN A 43 23.35 -23.67 -12.48
C GLN A 43 23.48 -23.15 -11.05
N GLN A 44 24.71 -22.97 -10.54
CA GLN A 44 24.97 -22.42 -9.21
C GLN A 44 24.47 -20.97 -9.09
N GLN A 45 24.68 -20.14 -10.11
CA GLN A 45 24.17 -18.77 -10.16
C GLN A 45 22.63 -18.73 -10.13
N VAL A 46 21.97 -19.63 -10.85
CA VAL A 46 20.49 -19.73 -10.85
C VAL A 46 19.98 -20.17 -9.47
N LEU A 47 20.63 -21.16 -8.83
CA LEU A 47 20.27 -21.59 -7.49
C LEU A 47 20.49 -20.48 -6.45
N ALA A 48 21.61 -19.76 -6.51
CA ALA A 48 21.92 -18.63 -5.65
C ALA A 48 20.91 -17.48 -5.84
N ALA A 49 20.56 -17.14 -7.07
CA ALA A 49 19.56 -16.10 -7.38
C ALA A 49 18.16 -16.47 -6.84
N ARG A 50 17.76 -17.74 -6.98
CA ARG A 50 16.50 -18.26 -6.42
C ARG A 50 16.50 -18.25 -4.89
N ALA A 51 17.61 -18.65 -4.26
CA ALA A 51 17.77 -18.60 -2.80
C ALA A 51 17.73 -17.16 -2.27
N ALA A 52 18.38 -16.21 -2.95
CA ALA A 52 18.36 -14.80 -2.59
C ALA A 52 16.95 -14.18 -2.72
N LYS A 53 16.21 -14.51 -3.78
CA LYS A 53 14.83 -14.08 -3.96
C LYS A 53 13.92 -14.64 -2.86
N LYS A 54 14.03 -15.93 -2.57
CA LYS A 54 13.30 -16.60 -1.48
C LYS A 54 13.59 -15.95 -0.13
N ALA A 55 14.85 -15.66 0.18
CA ALA A 55 15.22 -14.98 1.42
C ALA A 55 14.64 -13.56 1.54
N LYS A 56 14.56 -12.80 0.43
CA LYS A 56 13.93 -11.47 0.41
C LYS A 56 12.41 -11.56 0.60
N ASP A 57 11.77 -12.52 -0.05
CA ASP A 57 10.34 -12.77 0.06
C ASP A 57 9.98 -13.24 1.49
N GLU A 58 10.81 -14.10 2.10
CA GLU A 58 10.67 -14.52 3.49
C GLU A 58 10.85 -13.37 4.47
N ARG A 59 11.83 -12.47 4.24
CA ARG A 59 12.02 -11.27 5.08
C ARG A 59 10.84 -10.31 4.96
N LYS A 60 10.27 -10.14 3.76
CA LYS A 60 9.07 -9.34 3.57
C LYS A 60 7.84 -10.00 4.21
N ALA A 61 7.71 -11.32 4.12
CA ALA A 61 6.64 -12.07 4.78
C ALA A 61 6.80 -12.07 6.31
N ALA A 62 8.02 -12.09 6.84
CA ALA A 62 8.30 -11.93 8.26
C ALA A 62 7.95 -10.52 8.74
N LEU A 63 8.36 -9.47 8.01
CA LEU A 63 7.96 -8.10 8.29
C LEU A 63 6.43 -7.93 8.25
N SER A 64 5.76 -8.49 7.24
CA SER A 64 4.30 -8.45 7.14
C SER A 64 3.62 -9.24 8.26
N ARG A 65 4.23 -10.31 8.78
CA ARG A 65 3.73 -11.07 9.93
C ARG A 65 3.93 -10.30 11.23
N MET A 66 5.07 -9.66 11.42
CA MET A 66 5.31 -8.78 12.57
C MET A 66 4.30 -7.62 12.59
N TRP A 67 4.03 -7.00 11.43
CA TRP A 67 3.01 -5.95 11.33
C TRP A 67 1.59 -6.49 11.56
N GLN A 68 1.28 -7.73 11.15
CA GLN A 68 -0.01 -8.36 11.48
C GLN A 68 -0.12 -8.74 12.96
N GLU A 69 0.99 -9.10 13.63
CA GLU A 69 1.02 -9.41 15.05
C GLU A 69 0.93 -8.13 15.91
N GLU A 70 1.53 -7.02 15.46
CA GLU A 70 1.36 -5.68 16.07
C GLU A 70 -0.05 -5.13 15.84
N ASP A 71 -0.60 -5.24 14.61
CA ASP A 71 -2.00 -4.91 14.35
C ASP A 71 -2.96 -5.83 15.12
N SER A 72 -2.61 -7.10 15.36
CA SER A 72 -3.42 -8.06 16.13
C SER A 72 -3.30 -7.87 17.64
N SER A 73 -2.16 -7.41 18.17
CA SER A 73 -2.03 -7.05 19.58
C SER A 73 -2.74 -5.72 19.85
N ASP A 74 -2.66 -4.74 18.94
CA ASP A 74 -3.53 -3.56 18.95
C ASP A 74 -5.01 -3.94 18.76
N ALA A 75 -5.34 -4.86 17.85
CA ALA A 75 -6.72 -5.32 17.64
C ALA A 75 -7.27 -6.18 18.77
N ARG A 76 -6.44 -6.95 19.51
CA ARG A 76 -6.86 -7.67 20.74
C ARG A 76 -7.05 -6.70 21.89
N THR A 77 -6.19 -5.69 22.01
CA THR A 77 -6.37 -4.58 22.95
C THR A 77 -7.63 -3.77 22.61
N ARG A 78 -7.95 -3.59 21.32
CA ARG A 78 -9.20 -2.97 20.79
C ARG A 78 -10.44 -3.89 20.83
N GLY A 79 -10.25 -5.21 20.78
CA GLY A 79 -11.33 -6.21 20.80
C GLY A 79 -11.86 -6.47 22.20
N MET A 80 -11.01 -6.34 23.21
CA MET A 80 -11.42 -6.37 24.63
C MET A 80 -12.24 -5.14 25.03
N SER A 81 -12.18 -4.02 24.28
CA SER A 81 -13.03 -2.85 24.51
C SER A 81 -14.33 -2.82 23.69
N HIS A 82 -14.48 -3.69 22.67
CA HIS A 82 -15.66 -3.64 21.77
C HIS A 82 -16.65 -4.81 21.89
N VAL A 83 -16.42 -5.78 22.79
CA VAL A 83 -17.48 -6.69 23.20
C VAL A 83 -18.12 -6.15 24.48
N ARG A 84 -18.88 -5.06 24.34
CA ARG A 84 -19.89 -4.69 25.34
C ARG A 84 -21.25 -4.82 24.68
N GLU A 85 -21.88 -5.93 25.01
CA GLU A 85 -23.31 -6.12 25.24
C GLU A 85 -24.18 -4.91 24.86
N THR A 86 -25.11 -5.16 23.94
CA THR A 86 -26.18 -4.24 23.54
C THR A 86 -27.06 -3.90 24.75
N VAL A 87 -26.68 -2.84 25.46
CA VAL A 87 -27.56 -2.09 26.35
C VAL A 87 -27.55 -0.67 25.80
N VAL A 88 -28.70 -0.21 25.33
CA VAL A 88 -28.87 1.18 24.87
C VAL A 88 -28.95 2.06 26.10
N GLU A 89 -27.80 2.32 26.70
CA GLU A 89 -27.60 3.49 27.54
C GLU A 89 -27.42 4.70 26.62
N PRO A 90 -27.84 5.91 27.01
CA PRO A 90 -27.54 7.13 26.26
C PRO A 90 -26.01 7.31 26.27
N HIS A 91 -25.35 6.84 25.22
CA HIS A 91 -23.92 6.98 25.06
C HIS A 91 -23.63 8.45 24.73
N ASP A 92 -23.14 9.16 25.74
CA ASP A 92 -22.50 10.47 25.59
C ASP A 92 -21.41 10.37 24.52
N VAL A 93 -21.52 11.14 23.45
CA VAL A 93 -20.60 11.07 22.30
C VAL A 93 -19.28 11.71 22.72
N SER A 94 -18.19 10.96 22.66
CA SER A 94 -16.90 11.54 23.02
C SER A 94 -16.47 12.62 22.02
N LEU A 95 -15.72 13.62 22.50
CA LEU A 95 -15.23 14.72 21.65
C LEU A 95 -14.50 14.23 20.39
N ARG A 96 -13.69 13.17 20.50
CA ARG A 96 -12.97 12.59 19.34
C ARG A 96 -13.92 11.93 18.33
N GLU A 97 -15.03 11.35 18.78
CA GLU A 97 -16.06 10.79 17.89
C GLU A 97 -16.84 11.90 17.19
N ALA A 98 -17.17 12.98 17.90
CA ALA A 98 -17.79 14.16 17.33
C ALA A 98 -16.89 14.84 16.27
N ILE A 99 -15.60 15.01 16.57
CA ILE A 99 -14.61 15.50 15.60
C ILE A 99 -14.55 14.57 14.39
N GLY A 100 -14.41 13.26 14.61
CA GLY A 100 -14.35 12.27 13.54
C GLY A 100 -15.57 12.30 12.64
N HIS A 101 -16.76 12.43 13.24
CA HIS A 101 -18.03 12.57 12.54
C HIS A 101 -18.05 13.80 11.62
N VAL A 102 -17.74 14.98 12.15
CA VAL A 102 -17.73 16.23 11.37
C VAL A 102 -16.71 16.19 10.24
N LEU A 103 -15.50 15.66 10.48
CA LEU A 103 -14.49 15.51 9.43
C LEU A 103 -14.97 14.59 8.31
N ARG A 104 -15.58 13.45 8.68
CA ARG A 104 -16.15 12.51 7.72
C ARG A 104 -17.29 13.12 6.92
N GLU A 105 -18.18 13.87 7.56
CA GLU A 105 -19.30 14.56 6.93
C GLU A 105 -18.82 15.60 5.91
N LEU A 106 -17.87 16.47 6.31
CA LEU A 106 -17.24 17.44 5.41
C LEU A 106 -16.62 16.75 4.19
N ARG A 107 -15.92 15.64 4.41
CA ARG A 107 -15.29 14.87 3.34
C ARG A 107 -16.31 14.28 2.37
N THR A 108 -17.36 13.62 2.88
CA THR A 108 -18.36 12.94 2.05
C THR A 108 -19.28 13.91 1.34
N ARG A 109 -19.65 15.04 1.98
CA ARG A 109 -20.41 16.13 1.36
C ARG A 109 -19.71 16.67 0.12
N ASP A 110 -18.40 16.86 0.20
CA ASP A 110 -17.57 17.34 -0.91
C ASP A 110 -17.16 16.20 -1.88
N ARG A 111 -17.65 14.97 -1.66
CA ARG A 111 -17.32 13.76 -2.44
C ARG A 111 -15.82 13.45 -2.54
N LYS A 112 -15.05 13.84 -1.53
CA LYS A 112 -13.62 13.55 -1.46
C LYS A 112 -13.39 12.14 -0.90
N THR A 113 -12.43 11.44 -1.47
CA THR A 113 -11.97 10.14 -0.96
C THR A 113 -11.01 10.34 0.22
N LEU A 114 -10.89 9.32 1.08
CA LEU A 114 -9.87 9.32 2.14
C LEU A 114 -8.46 9.53 1.58
N ARG A 115 -8.17 8.96 0.41
CA ARG A 115 -6.88 9.08 -0.26
C ARG A 115 -6.55 10.55 -0.57
N GLU A 116 -7.44 11.24 -1.27
CA GLU A 116 -7.25 12.64 -1.65
C GLU A 116 -7.02 13.55 -0.44
N VAL A 117 -7.80 13.37 0.62
CA VAL A 117 -7.68 14.16 1.86
C VAL A 117 -6.38 13.82 2.59
N SER A 118 -6.05 12.54 2.73
CA SER A 118 -4.85 12.09 3.43
C SER A 118 -3.56 12.57 2.75
N GLU A 119 -3.49 12.52 1.42
CA GLU A 119 -2.36 12.99 0.63
C GLU A 119 -2.18 14.51 0.77
N LYS A 120 -3.28 15.28 0.72
CA LYS A 120 -3.25 16.74 0.89
C LYS A 120 -2.91 17.16 2.32
N ALA A 121 -3.37 16.41 3.33
CA ALA A 121 -3.11 16.69 4.74
C ALA A 121 -1.74 16.17 5.24
N GLY A 122 -1.00 15.42 4.41
CA GLY A 122 0.30 14.87 4.79
C GLY A 122 0.22 13.76 5.84
N VAL A 123 -0.89 13.02 5.89
CA VAL A 123 -1.11 11.90 6.84
C VAL A 123 -1.35 10.60 6.09
N SER A 124 -1.21 9.47 6.79
CA SER A 124 -1.55 8.18 6.17
C SER A 124 -3.07 8.02 6.02
N LEU A 125 -3.50 7.33 4.97
CA LEU A 125 -4.92 6.99 4.75
C LEU A 125 -5.51 6.24 5.94
N GLY A 126 -4.76 5.29 6.50
CA GLY A 126 -5.17 4.52 7.67
C GLY A 126 -5.37 5.41 8.90
N TYR A 127 -4.45 6.35 9.13
CA TYR A 127 -4.56 7.30 10.24
C TYR A 127 -5.80 8.19 10.11
N LEU A 128 -6.05 8.78 8.92
CA LEU A 128 -7.26 9.58 8.70
C LEU A 128 -8.54 8.75 8.91
N SER A 129 -8.55 7.49 8.46
CA SER A 129 -9.66 6.57 8.69
C SER A 129 -9.89 6.26 10.17
N GLU A 130 -8.84 6.11 10.96
CA GLU A 130 -8.94 5.95 12.42
C GLU A 130 -9.47 7.21 13.11
N VAL A 131 -9.02 8.39 12.69
CA VAL A 131 -9.50 9.70 13.21
C VAL A 131 -10.98 9.91 12.88
N GLU A 132 -11.41 9.69 11.64
CA GLU A 132 -12.83 9.82 11.23
C GLU A 132 -13.77 8.86 11.98
N ARG A 133 -13.23 7.78 12.57
CA ARG A 133 -13.98 6.82 13.38
C ARG A 133 -13.85 7.07 14.89
N GLY A 134 -13.24 8.18 15.30
CA GLY A 134 -13.00 8.50 16.71
C GLY A 134 -12.06 7.54 17.43
N GLN A 135 -11.25 6.77 16.70
CA GLN A 135 -10.34 5.77 17.28
C GLN A 135 -8.97 6.35 17.63
N LYS A 136 -8.63 7.52 17.08
CA LYS A 136 -7.39 8.25 17.39
C LYS A 136 -7.68 9.73 17.59
N GLU A 137 -6.96 10.31 18.53
CA GLU A 137 -6.91 11.75 18.73
C GLU A 137 -5.82 12.35 17.84
N ALA A 138 -6.20 13.34 17.03
CA ALA A 138 -5.26 14.09 16.22
C ALA A 138 -4.65 15.21 17.07
N SER A 139 -3.35 15.46 16.88
CA SER A 139 -2.74 16.67 17.44
C SER A 139 -3.39 17.92 16.82
N SER A 140 -3.28 19.07 17.48
CA SER A 140 -3.84 20.33 16.99
C SER A 140 -3.33 20.71 15.59
N GLU A 141 -2.05 20.40 15.30
CA GLU A 141 -1.42 20.64 14.00
C GLU A 141 -2.00 19.72 12.93
N LEU A 142 -2.14 18.42 13.22
CA LEU A 142 -2.70 17.45 12.28
C LEU A 142 -4.19 17.72 12.03
N LEU A 143 -4.94 18.08 13.07
CA LEU A 143 -6.34 18.46 12.96
C LEU A 143 -6.52 19.69 12.05
N SER A 144 -5.63 20.67 12.19
CA SER A 144 -5.61 21.86 11.34
C SER A 144 -5.29 21.51 9.89
N SER A 145 -4.26 20.67 9.65
CA SER A 145 -3.91 20.20 8.30
C SER A 145 -5.07 19.44 7.62
N ILE A 146 -5.76 18.57 8.37
CA ILE A 146 -6.92 17.82 7.86
C ILE A 146 -8.08 18.79 7.55
N ALA A 147 -8.40 19.73 8.44
CA ALA A 147 -9.45 20.72 8.21
C ALA A 147 -9.18 21.57 6.95
N GLU A 148 -7.94 22.07 6.81
CA GLU A 148 -7.50 22.84 5.64
C GLU A 148 -7.56 22.00 4.35
N SER A 149 -7.20 20.72 4.42
CA SER A 149 -7.31 19.82 3.27
C SER A 149 -8.77 19.67 2.79
N LEU A 150 -9.71 19.70 3.73
CA LEU A 150 -11.16 19.69 3.49
C LEU A 150 -11.71 21.05 3.06
N GLY A 151 -10.92 22.12 3.13
CA GLY A 151 -11.31 23.46 2.68
C GLY A 151 -12.06 24.28 3.74
N VAL A 152 -11.88 23.95 5.02
CA VAL A 152 -12.44 24.71 6.14
C VAL A 152 -11.33 25.10 7.12
N SER A 153 -11.50 26.22 7.83
CA SER A 153 -10.58 26.59 8.90
C SER A 153 -10.87 25.78 10.17
N THR A 154 -9.85 25.54 11.01
CA THR A 154 -10.01 24.81 12.28
C THR A 154 -11.10 25.41 13.18
N PRO A 155 -11.20 26.74 13.39
CA PRO A 155 -12.28 27.30 14.22
C PRO A 155 -13.69 27.07 13.64
N LYS A 156 -13.82 27.07 12.31
CA LYS A 156 -15.10 26.79 11.64
C LYS A 156 -15.49 25.32 11.82
N MET A 157 -14.53 24.40 11.68
CA MET A 157 -14.75 22.98 11.93
C MET A 157 -15.14 22.73 13.39
N LEU A 158 -14.44 23.35 14.36
CA LEU A 158 -14.78 23.20 15.78
C LEU A 158 -16.17 23.75 16.14
N ARG A 159 -16.65 24.77 15.43
CA ARG A 159 -18.04 25.23 15.58
C ARG A 159 -19.04 24.17 15.14
N MET A 160 -18.80 23.52 14.00
CA MET A 160 -19.64 22.41 13.54
C MET A 160 -19.63 21.24 14.53
N VAL A 161 -18.50 21.00 15.21
CA VAL A 161 -18.40 19.98 16.28
C VAL A 161 -19.28 20.37 17.47
N ALA A 162 -19.26 21.64 17.89
CA ALA A 162 -20.14 22.11 18.95
C ALA A 162 -21.63 21.96 18.55
N ASP A 163 -22.00 22.42 17.35
CA ASP A 163 -23.37 22.29 16.82
C ASP A 163 -23.83 20.81 16.78
N TYR A 164 -22.92 19.90 16.41
CA TYR A 164 -23.20 18.46 16.41
C TYR A 164 -23.40 17.91 17.82
N LEU A 165 -22.54 18.25 18.78
CA LEU A 165 -22.68 17.80 20.17
C LEU A 165 -24.01 18.28 20.78
N GLU A 166 -24.35 19.55 20.60
CA GLU A 166 -25.64 20.11 21.04
C GLU A 166 -26.84 19.35 20.42
N SER A 167 -26.72 18.93 19.15
CA SER A 167 -27.79 18.19 18.47
C SER A 167 -27.98 16.74 18.96
N VAL A 168 -26.96 16.15 19.59
CA VAL A 168 -27.01 14.79 20.11
C VAL A 168 -27.44 14.76 21.58
N GLU A 169 -27.19 15.84 22.33
CA GLU A 169 -27.64 16.02 23.71
C GLU A 169 -29.14 16.37 23.83
N ALA A 170 -29.74 16.93 22.77
CA ALA A 170 -31.13 17.40 22.72
C ALA A 170 -32.16 16.29 22.38
#